data_AF-A0A358PBR8-F1
#
_entry.id   AF-A0A358PBR8-F1
#
_cell.length_a   1.000
_cell.length_b   1.000
_cell.length_c   1.000
_cell.angle_alpha   90.00
_cell.angle_beta   90.00
_cell.angle_gamma   90.00
#
_symmetry.space_group_name_H-M   'P 1'
#
loop_
_entity.id
_entity.type
_entity.pdbx_description
1 polymer ?
#
loop_
_entity_poly.entity_id
_entity_poly.type
_entity_poly.pdbx_seq_one_letter_code
_entity_poly.pdbx_strand_id
1 'polypeptide(L)' 'MSLFIFSSRPIIVTAQSLPNTPLLFTPTKLRELTIRNRIMASPMCQYHSDDGGPNDWHMMHLGRLAIGGCGIVFG' A
#
# COMPACT_ATOMS: atom_id res chain seq x y z
N MET A 1 -36.95 29.68 4.37
CA MET A 1 -36.41 29.42 5.72
C MET A 1 -37.22 28.24 6.27
N SER A 2 -36.84 26.96 6.19
CA SER A 2 -35.57 26.27 6.10
C SER A 2 -35.74 25.04 5.17
N LEU A 3 -34.68 24.70 4.44
CA LEU A 3 -34.60 23.65 3.40
C LEU A 3 -33.61 22.54 3.88
N PHE A 4 -33.61 21.38 3.20
CA PHE A 4 -32.74 20.18 3.31
C PHE A 4 -33.25 19.09 4.28
N ILE A 5 -33.91 17.97 3.91
CA ILE A 5 -33.75 16.94 2.85
C ILE A 5 -32.46 16.08 2.98
N PHE A 6 -32.68 14.76 2.90
CA PHE A 6 -31.75 13.63 2.63
C PHE A 6 -31.27 12.83 3.86
N SER A 7 -32.02 11.83 4.33
CA SER A 7 -32.13 10.46 3.78
C SER A 7 -30.91 9.58 4.10
N SER A 8 -31.02 8.85 5.20
CA SER A 8 -30.92 7.39 5.26
C SER A 8 -29.94 6.70 4.31
N ARG A 9 -28.64 6.71 4.63
CA ARG A 9 -27.79 5.49 4.79
C ARG A 9 -26.54 5.85 5.61
N PRO A 10 -26.38 5.46 6.89
CA PRO A 10 -25.03 5.28 7.40
C PRO A 10 -24.46 4.11 6.61
N ILE A 11 -23.51 4.42 5.74
CA ILE A 11 -22.70 3.45 5.03
C ILE A 11 -22.16 2.47 6.09
N ILE A 12 -22.47 1.21 5.87
CA ILE A 12 -21.94 0.05 6.58
C ILE A 12 -20.41 0.11 6.46
N VAL A 13 -19.76 0.88 7.32
CA VAL A 13 -18.34 0.73 7.60
C VAL A 13 -18.28 -0.10 8.87
N THR A 14 -18.26 -1.42 8.65
CA THR A 14 -17.73 -2.37 9.60
C THR A 14 -16.24 -2.09 9.82
N ALA A 15 -15.90 -1.01 10.52
CA ALA A 15 -14.60 -0.81 11.13
C ALA A 15 -14.72 -1.08 12.64
N GLN A 16 -15.17 -2.29 12.98
CA GLN A 16 -14.96 -2.79 14.33
C GLN A 16 -13.52 -3.31 14.44
N SER A 17 -12.64 -2.53 15.07
CA SER A 17 -11.61 -3.04 15.99
C SER A 17 -10.90 -1.89 16.71
N LEU A 18 -11.08 -1.76 18.03
CA LEU A 18 -10.12 -1.06 18.90
C LEU A 18 -8.89 -1.96 19.09
N PRO A 19 -7.63 -1.45 19.22
CA PRO A 19 -7.21 -0.12 19.65
C PRO A 19 -6.45 0.65 18.57
N ASN A 20 -6.92 1.86 18.23
CA ASN A 20 -6.17 2.98 17.62
C ASN A 20 -5.05 2.67 16.59
N THR A 21 -5.21 1.61 15.79
CA THR A 21 -4.21 1.17 14.79
C THR A 21 -4.95 1.01 13.48
N PRO A 22 -4.56 1.76 12.43
CA PRO A 22 -5.28 1.72 11.17
C PRO A 22 -5.06 0.36 10.48
N LEU A 23 -6.09 -0.10 9.76
CA LEU A 23 -6.09 -1.34 8.97
C LEU A 23 -4.95 -1.43 7.94
N LEU A 24 -4.27 -0.31 7.67
CA LEU A 24 -3.12 -0.23 6.78
C LEU A 24 -1.89 -0.99 7.32
N PHE A 25 -1.68 -1.00 8.64
CA PHE A 25 -0.52 -1.62 9.28
C PHE A 25 -0.81 -3.01 9.84
N THR A 26 -1.98 -3.57 9.56
CA THR A 26 -2.30 -4.92 10.00
C THR A 26 -1.65 -5.95 9.07
N PRO A 27 -1.08 -7.04 9.61
CA PRO A 27 -0.49 -8.08 8.79
C PRO A 27 -1.57 -8.78 7.97
N THR A 28 -1.30 -9.01 6.69
CA THR A 28 -2.22 -9.70 5.77
C THR A 28 -1.47 -10.84 5.07
N LYS A 29 -2.11 -12.01 4.97
CA LYS A 29 -1.60 -13.13 4.16
C LYS A 29 -2.04 -12.97 2.71
N LEU A 30 -1.08 -13.05 1.79
CA LEU A 30 -1.30 -13.17 0.35
C LEU A 30 -0.81 -14.54 -0.11
N ARG A 31 -1.72 -15.50 -0.22
CA ARG A 31 -1.38 -16.92 -0.46
C ARG A 31 -0.45 -17.45 0.64
N GLU A 32 0.75 -17.89 0.29
CA GLU A 32 1.77 -18.38 1.25
C GLU A 32 2.64 -17.27 1.87
N LEU A 33 2.52 -16.01 1.42
CA LEU A 33 3.31 -14.89 1.91
C LEU A 33 2.60 -14.13 3.02
N THR A 34 3.24 -14.02 4.19
CA THR A 34 2.80 -13.15 5.30
C THR A 34 3.44 -11.78 5.18
N ILE A 35 2.63 -10.75 4.93
CA ILE A 35 3.12 -9.38 4.76
C ILE A 35 2.84 -8.60 6.05
N ARG A 36 3.80 -7.79 6.50
CA ARG A 36 3.71 -7.01 7.75
C ARG A 36 2.72 -5.84 7.66
N ASN A 37 2.52 -5.28 6.48
CA ASN A 37 1.65 -4.13 6.24
C ASN A 37 1.05 -4.17 4.83
N ARG A 38 -0.08 -3.49 4.62
CA ARG A 38 -0.80 -3.49 3.33
C ARG A 38 -0.26 -2.44 2.34
N ILE A 39 0.98 -2.01 2.52
CA ILE A 39 1.63 -0.98 1.68
C ILE A 39 2.39 -1.69 0.57
N MET A 40 2.03 -1.40 -0.68
CA MET A 40 2.68 -1.95 -1.87
C MET A 40 3.25 -0.81 -2.72
N ALA A 41 4.51 -0.94 -3.14
CA ALA A 41 5.10 -0.03 -4.11
C ALA A 41 4.70 -0.47 -5.52
N SER A 42 3.94 0.36 -6.24
CA SER A 42 3.57 0.09 -7.63
C SER A 42 4.80 -0.06 -8.53
N PRO A 43 4.76 -0.95 -9.54
CA PRO A 43 5.84 -1.05 -10.53
C PRO A 43 5.85 0.23 -11.38
N MET A 44 6.86 1.07 -11.16
CA MET A 44 7.08 2.29 -11.93
C MET A 44 8.34 2.10 -12.78
N CYS A 45 8.24 2.33 -14.08
CA CYS A 45 9.41 2.31 -14.97
C CYS A 45 10.31 3.51 -14.66
N GLN A 46 11.57 3.25 -14.31
CA GLN A 46 12.54 4.32 -14.01
C GLN A 46 13.37 4.75 -15.22
N TYR A 47 13.17 4.13 -16.39
CA TYR A 47 13.83 4.44 -17.66
C TYR A 47 15.37 4.59 -17.57
N HIS A 48 15.98 3.96 -16.56
CA HIS A 48 17.41 4.05 -16.27
C HIS A 48 18.09 2.68 -16.44
N SER A 49 17.50 1.83 -17.28
CA SER A 49 18.05 0.54 -17.69
C SER A 49 19.20 0.76 -18.65
N ASP A 50 20.33 0.09 -18.38
CA ASP A 50 21.48 0.10 -19.28
C ASP A 50 21.38 -1.14 -20.16
N ASP A 51 21.24 -0.93 -21.47
CA ASP A 51 21.06 -1.99 -22.47
C ASP A 51 19.90 -2.99 -22.17
N GLY A 52 18.84 -2.49 -21.52
CA GLY A 52 17.69 -3.29 -21.09
C GLY A 52 17.91 -4.08 -19.79
N GLY A 53 19.10 -3.97 -19.18
CA GLY A 53 19.44 -4.59 -17.90
C GLY A 53 19.18 -3.70 -16.69
N PRO A 54 18.90 -4.30 -15.52
CA PRO A 54 18.84 -3.58 -14.25
C PRO A 54 20.25 -3.13 -13.84
N ASN A 55 20.46 -1.82 -13.81
CA ASN A 55 21.67 -1.18 -13.26
C ASN A 55 21.55 -0.93 -11.73
N ASP A 56 22.65 -0.54 -11.09
CA ASP A 56 22.77 -0.21 -9.65
C ASP A 56 21.71 0.78 -9.16
N TRP A 57 21.26 1.67 -10.03
CA TRP A 57 20.15 2.58 -9.76
C TRP A 57 18.87 1.86 -9.34
N HIS A 58 18.51 0.76 -10.02
CA HIS A 58 17.32 -0.02 -9.70
C HIS A 58 17.48 -0.73 -8.36
N MET A 59 18.69 -1.25 -8.06
CA MET A 59 18.97 -1.90 -6.79
C MET A 59 18.85 -0.90 -5.62
N MET A 60 19.46 0.27 -5.74
CA MET A 60 19.37 1.35 -4.76
C MET A 60 17.93 1.87 -4.61
N HIS A 61 17.21 2.01 -5.72
CA HIS A 61 15.83 2.49 -5.72
C HIS A 61 14.87 1.52 -5.03
N LEU A 62 14.90 0.25 -5.42
CA LEU A 62 14.06 -0.80 -4.84
C LEU A 62 14.47 -1.08 -3.38
N GLY A 63 15.77 -1.03 -3.07
CA GLY A 63 16.30 -1.14 -1.71
C GLY A 63 15.77 -0.04 -0.79
N ARG A 64 15.73 1.21 -1.27
CA ARG A 64 15.15 2.33 -0.52
C ARG A 64 13.65 2.13 -0.24
N LEU A 65 12.89 1.59 -1.20
CA LEU A 65 11.47 1.28 -1.00
C LEU A 65 11.26 0.14 0.01
N ALA A 66 12.11 -0.88 -0.04
CA ALA A 66 12.10 -1.99 0.90
C ALA A 66 12.43 -1.54 2.34
N ILE A 67 13.45 -0.70 2.51
CA ILE A 67 13.82 -0.11 3.81
C ILE A 67 12.74 0.85 4.32
N GLY A 68 12.09 1.58 3.41
CA GLY A 68 11.00 2.52 3.72
C GLY A 68 9.74 1.87 4.31
N GLY A 69 9.69 0.53 4.39
CA GLY A 69 8.64 -0.19 5.07
C GLY A 69 7.51 -0.68 4.16
N CYS A 70 7.72 -0.70 2.84
CA CYS A 70 6.80 -1.40 1.95
C CYS A 70 6.78 -2.91 2.26
N GLY A 71 5.57 -3.47 2.35
CA GLY A 71 5.38 -4.89 2.54
C GLY A 71 5.66 -5.69 1.26
N ILE A 72 5.40 -5.09 0.10
CA ILE A 72 5.73 -5.64 -1.22
C ILE A 72 6.35 -4.54 -2.08
N VAL A 73 7.42 -4.88 -2.78
CA VAL A 73 8.08 -4.03 -3.77
C VAL A 73 8.13 -4.78 -5.09
N PHE A 74 7.68 -4.13 -6.17
CA PHE A 74 7.79 -4.63 -7.54
C PHE A 74 8.94 -3.90 -8.25
N GLY A 75 9.78 -4.64 -8.96
CA GLY A 75 10.99 -4.14 -9.64
C GLY A 75 11.32 -4.93 -10.89
#